data_AF-A0A0F8WAA3-F1
#
_entry.id   AF-A0A0F8WAA3-F1
#
_cell.length_a   1.000
_cell.length_b   1.000
_cell.length_c   1.000
_cell.angle_alpha   90.00
_cell.angle_beta   90.00
_cell.angle_gamma   90.00
#
_symmetry.space_group_name_H-M   'P 1'
#
loop_
_entity.id
_entity.type
_entity.pdbx_description
1 polymer ?
#
loop_
_entity_poly.entity_id
_entity_poly.type
_entity_poly.pdbx_seq_one_letter_code
_entity_poly.pdbx_strand_id
1 'polypeptide(L)'
;MARVDVLGQLTSDEILIIQAIEAGTYFIEGGVPTGVINDANVTFTLAGTPAPAASLAVYVNGQRMKITEDYTLSGNTLTMDVAPQVGDILQVDYRVDPT
;
A
#
# COMPACT_ATOMS: atom_id res chain seq x y z
N MET A 1 1.97 -2.96 27.06
CA MET A 1 1.15 -1.80 27.47
C MET A 1 2.15 -0.73 27.90
N ALA A 2 2.16 0.44 27.27
CA ALA A 2 3.12 1.51 27.55
C ALA A 2 3.17 1.82 29.06
N ARG A 3 4.36 1.97 29.64
CA ARG A 3 4.49 2.25 31.08
C ARG A 3 4.43 3.76 31.27
N VAL A 4 3.22 4.25 31.50
CA VAL A 4 2.99 5.63 31.93
C VAL A 4 3.80 5.95 33.19
N ASP A 5 4.48 7.10 33.23
CA ASP A 5 5.27 7.52 34.39
C ASP A 5 4.38 7.99 35.56
N VAL A 6 5.00 8.47 36.64
CA VAL A 6 4.32 8.91 37.88
C VAL A 6 3.41 10.14 37.68
N LEU A 7 3.54 10.86 36.56
CA LEU A 7 2.75 12.06 36.20
C LEU A 7 1.77 11.83 35.04
N GLY A 8 1.59 10.59 34.58
CA GLY A 8 0.65 10.34 33.48
C GLY A 8 1.25 10.57 32.08
N GLN A 9 2.55 10.89 32.00
CA GLN A 9 3.22 11.19 30.74
C GLN A 9 4.11 10.02 30.32
N LEU A 10 4.24 9.82 29.02
CA LEU A 10 5.23 8.90 28.47
C LEU A 10 6.63 9.45 28.75
N THR A 11 7.55 8.58 29.11
CA THR A 11 8.96 8.96 29.28
C THR A 11 9.57 9.35 27.94
N SER A 12 10.66 10.13 27.93
CA SER A 12 11.32 10.55 26.69
C SER A 12 11.79 9.37 25.83
N ASP A 13 12.20 8.27 26.45
CA ASP A 13 12.64 7.05 25.75
C ASP A 13 11.46 6.31 25.11
N GLU A 14 10.30 6.27 25.77
CA GLU A 14 9.08 5.69 25.20
C GLU A 14 8.53 6.55 24.06
N ILE A 15 8.61 7.88 24.19
CA ILE A 15 8.29 8.82 23.12
C ILE A 15 9.23 8.59 21.92
N LEU A 16 10.53 8.41 22.16
CA LEU A 16 11.52 8.16 21.11
C LEU A 16 11.23 6.85 20.35
N ILE A 17 10.83 5.79 21.05
CA ILE A 17 10.45 4.51 20.43
C ILE A 17 9.19 4.67 19.57
N ILE A 18 8.17 5.39 20.05
CA ILE A 18 6.94 5.67 19.29
C ILE A 18 7.27 6.49 18.04
N GLN A 19 8.07 7.54 18.18
CA GLN A 19 8.52 8.38 17.06
C GLN A 19 9.30 7.57 16.01
N ALA A 20 10.11 6.59 16.41
CA ALA A 20 10.84 5.75 15.47
C ALA A 20 9.94 4.80 14.69
N ILE A 21 8.86 4.30 15.31
CA ILE A 21 7.83 3.47 14.66
C ILE A 21 7.00 4.34 13.70
N GLU A 22 6.58 5.52 14.16
CA GLU A 22 5.88 6.53 13.36
C GLU A 22 6.77 7.22 12.31
N ALA A 23 8.09 7.02 12.32
CA ALA A 23 9.00 7.47 11.27
C ALA A 23 9.42 6.32 10.34
N GLY A 24 8.99 5.10 10.62
CA GLY A 24 9.35 3.90 9.86
C GLY A 24 8.56 3.78 8.55
N THR A 25 9.18 3.21 7.52
CA THR A 25 8.50 2.80 6.29
C THR A 25 7.71 1.51 6.53
N TYR A 26 6.42 1.51 6.21
CA TYR A 26 5.61 0.28 6.24
C TYR A 26 5.59 -0.39 4.86
N PHE A 27 5.51 -1.72 4.85
CA PHE A 27 5.47 -2.53 3.64
C PHE A 27 4.11 -3.20 3.54
N ILE A 28 3.48 -3.06 2.39
CA ILE A 28 2.31 -3.85 2.01
C ILE A 28 2.82 -4.92 1.05
N GLU A 29 2.59 -6.19 1.40
CA GLU A 29 2.96 -7.36 0.60
C GLU A 29 1.72 -8.23 0.37
N GLY A 30 1.49 -8.66 -0.86
CA GLY A 30 0.32 -9.44 -1.26
C GLY A 30 -1.01 -8.68 -1.08
N GLY A 31 -0.97 -7.35 -1.09
CA GLY A 31 -2.16 -6.52 -0.92
C GLY A 31 -3.17 -6.73 -2.04
N VAL A 32 -4.47 -6.70 -1.71
CA VAL A 32 -5.55 -6.81 -2.71
C VAL A 32 -6.22 -5.44 -2.87
N PRO A 33 -6.05 -4.76 -4.02
CA PRO A 33 -6.75 -3.52 -4.30
C PRO A 33 -8.26 -3.71 -4.28
N THR A 34 -8.99 -2.70 -3.82
CA THR A 34 -10.46 -2.71 -3.89
C THR A 34 -10.93 -2.32 -5.29
N GLY A 35 -11.99 -2.96 -5.75
CA GLY A 35 -12.53 -2.83 -7.11
C GLY A 35 -13.03 -4.18 -7.59
N VAL A 36 -14.09 -4.19 -8.40
CA VAL A 36 -14.65 -5.44 -8.93
C VAL A 36 -13.81 -5.89 -10.12
N ILE A 37 -13.44 -7.17 -10.17
CA ILE A 37 -12.84 -7.80 -11.34
C ILE A 37 -13.97 -8.40 -12.18
N ASN A 38 -14.23 -7.82 -13.36
CA ASN A 38 -15.40 -8.13 -14.19
C ASN A 38 -15.19 -7.91 -15.70
N ASP A 39 -13.96 -8.05 -16.19
CA ASP A 39 -13.59 -7.81 -17.61
C ASP A 39 -13.79 -6.37 -18.12
N ALA A 40 -14.28 -5.44 -17.30
CA ALA A 40 -14.61 -4.08 -17.70
C ALA A 40 -14.02 -2.99 -16.78
N ASN A 41 -13.87 -3.26 -15.49
CA ASN A 41 -13.32 -2.31 -14.54
C ASN A 41 -11.79 -2.24 -14.66
N VAL A 42 -11.28 -1.03 -14.88
CA VAL A 42 -9.84 -0.74 -14.95
C VAL A 42 -9.34 -0.01 -13.72
N THR A 43 -10.23 0.51 -12.87
CA THR A 43 -9.84 1.37 -11.74
C THR A 43 -9.95 0.62 -10.42
N PHE A 44 -8.89 0.67 -9.64
CA PHE A 44 -8.78 0.01 -8.35
C PHE A 44 -8.19 0.96 -7.30
N THR A 45 -8.55 0.78 -6.03
CA THR A 45 -8.06 1.60 -4.93
C THR A 45 -7.18 0.79 -3.99
N LEU A 46 -5.95 1.26 -3.80
CA LEU A 46 -4.97 0.70 -2.88
C LEU A 46 -5.31 1.09 -1.43
N ALA A 47 -4.94 0.23 -0.48
CA ALA A 47 -5.16 0.48 0.95
C ALA A 47 -4.38 1.70 1.50
N GLY A 48 -3.27 2.08 0.85
CA GLY A 48 -2.50 3.27 1.14
C GLY A 48 -1.87 3.87 -0.12
N THR A 49 -1.31 5.06 0.00
CA THR A 49 -0.62 5.74 -1.10
C THR A 49 0.84 5.28 -1.17
N PRO A 50 1.30 4.67 -2.27
CA PRO A 50 2.68 4.26 -2.41
C PRO A 50 3.65 5.44 -2.28
N ALA A 51 4.64 5.29 -1.40
CA ALA A 51 5.68 6.28 -1.14
C ALA A 51 7.05 5.58 -1.00
N PRO A 52 7.99 5.79 -1.94
CA PRO A 52 7.83 6.53 -3.20
C PRO A 52 6.83 5.82 -4.14
N ALA A 53 6.20 6.56 -5.05
CA ALA A 53 5.25 5.99 -6.03
C ALA A 53 5.85 4.83 -6.84
N ALA A 54 7.15 4.92 -7.16
CA ALA A 54 7.91 3.89 -7.88
C ALA A 54 8.13 2.59 -7.07
N SER A 55 7.74 2.55 -5.79
CA SER A 55 7.79 1.32 -4.98
C SER A 55 6.70 0.32 -5.35
N LEU A 56 5.65 0.74 -6.05
CA LEU A 56 4.54 -0.11 -6.43
C LEU A 56 4.97 -1.19 -7.43
N ALA A 57 4.67 -2.43 -7.10
CA ALA A 57 4.65 -3.56 -8.01
C ALA A 57 3.23 -4.12 -8.07
N VAL A 58 2.70 -4.32 -9.28
CA VAL A 58 1.37 -4.87 -9.54
C VAL A 58 1.54 -6.24 -10.18
N TYR A 59 0.70 -7.19 -9.76
CA TYR A 59 0.72 -8.56 -10.24
C TYR A 59 -0.68 -8.99 -10.67
N VAL A 60 -0.79 -9.55 -11.88
CA VAL A 60 -2.00 -10.22 -12.37
C VAL A 60 -1.68 -11.70 -12.53
N ASN A 61 -2.37 -12.58 -11.79
CA ASN A 61 -2.09 -14.02 -11.77
C ASN A 61 -0.61 -14.36 -11.50
N GLY A 62 0.06 -13.54 -10.69
CA GLY A 62 1.50 -13.67 -10.39
C GLY A 62 2.44 -13.11 -11.45
N GLN A 63 1.96 -12.66 -12.62
CA GLN A 63 2.77 -11.95 -13.59
C GLN A 63 2.98 -10.49 -13.16
N ARG A 64 4.24 -10.06 -13.11
CA ARG A 64 4.58 -8.66 -12.79
C ARG A 64 4.25 -7.75 -13.97
N MET A 65 3.42 -6.74 -13.71
CA MET A 65 3.02 -5.73 -14.67
C MET A 65 4.01 -4.56 -14.69
N LYS A 66 4.08 -3.84 -15.81
CA LYS A 66 4.94 -2.68 -15.98
C LYS A 66 4.18 -1.38 -15.80
N ILE A 67 4.76 -0.47 -15.02
CA ILE A 67 4.23 0.88 -14.86
C ILE A 67 4.29 1.63 -16.20
N THR A 68 3.28 2.47 -16.47
CA THR A 68 3.04 3.23 -17.70
C THR A 68 2.79 2.45 -18.98
N GLU A 69 3.08 1.15 -19.01
CA GLU A 69 2.71 0.24 -20.11
C GLU A 69 1.41 -0.52 -19.79
N ASP A 70 1.37 -1.21 -18.64
CA ASP A 70 0.25 -2.08 -18.26
C ASP A 70 -0.67 -1.43 -17.21
N TYR A 71 -0.15 -0.46 -16.45
CA TYR A 71 -0.92 0.28 -15.45
C TYR A 71 -0.34 1.67 -15.15
N THR A 72 -1.15 2.55 -14.57
CA THR A 72 -0.74 3.85 -14.05
C THR A 72 -1.18 4.01 -12.58
N LEU A 73 -0.54 4.92 -11.85
CA LEU A 73 -0.82 5.20 -10.45
C LEU A 73 -1.00 6.71 -10.24
N SER A 74 -2.07 7.12 -9.55
CA SER A 74 -2.28 8.48 -9.07
C SER A 74 -2.81 8.47 -7.64
N GLY A 75 -2.02 8.98 -6.69
CA GLY A 75 -2.32 8.79 -5.26
C GLY A 75 -2.38 7.31 -4.91
N ASN A 76 -3.51 6.85 -4.37
CA ASN A 76 -3.80 5.44 -4.11
C ASN A 76 -4.72 4.82 -5.18
N THR A 77 -4.93 5.49 -6.33
CA THR A 77 -5.74 4.96 -7.43
C THR A 77 -4.82 4.29 -8.46
N LEU A 78 -4.99 2.98 -8.61
CA LEU A 78 -4.37 2.15 -9.62
C LEU A 78 -5.31 2.05 -10.82
N THR A 79 -4.82 2.35 -12.02
CA THR A 79 -5.57 2.20 -13.27
C THR A 79 -4.85 1.24 -14.19
N MET A 80 -5.46 0.10 -14.50
CA MET A 80 -4.95 -0.88 -15.46
C MET A 80 -5.23 -0.41 -16.90
N ASP A 81 -4.34 -0.73 -17.85
CA ASP A 81 -4.60 -0.50 -19.27
C ASP A 81 -5.63 -1.49 -19.82
N VAL A 82 -5.49 -2.77 -19.43
CA VAL A 82 -6.42 -3.86 -19.73
C VAL A 82 -7.13 -4.28 -18.45
N ALA A 83 -8.47 -4.32 -18.49
CA ALA A 83 -9.27 -4.78 -17.36
C ALA A 83 -8.97 -6.26 -17.05
N PRO A 84 -8.63 -6.62 -15.80
CA PRO A 84 -8.47 -8.01 -15.39
C PRO A 84 -9.75 -8.81 -15.63
N GLN A 85 -9.60 -10.07 -16.03
CA GLN A 85 -10.71 -10.93 -16.39
C GLN A 85 -11.39 -11.56 -15.18
N VAL A 86 -12.66 -11.94 -15.30
CA VAL A 86 -13.34 -12.69 -14.23
C VAL A 86 -12.55 -13.97 -13.90
N GLY A 87 -12.11 -14.08 -12.65
CA GLY A 87 -11.27 -15.19 -12.18
C GLY A 87 -9.79 -14.84 -12.04
N ASP A 88 -9.34 -13.70 -12.58
CA ASP A 88 -7.99 -13.20 -12.36
C ASP A 88 -7.78 -12.77 -10.90
N ILE A 89 -6.52 -12.87 -10.47
CA ILE A 89 -6.05 -12.42 -9.16
C ILE A 89 -5.21 -11.16 -9.37
N LEU A 90 -5.64 -10.04 -8.77
CA LEU A 90 -4.90 -8.79 -8.74
C LEU A 90 -4.26 -8.59 -7.36
N GLN A 91 -2.93 -8.49 -7.32
CA GLN A 91 -2.15 -8.26 -6.10
C GLN A 91 -1.16 -7.12 -6.27
N VAL A 92 -0.76 -6.51 -5.16
CA VAL A 92 0.20 -5.42 -5.12
C VAL A 92 1.16 -5.51 -3.95
N ASP A 93 2.39 -5.06 -4.19
CA ASP A 93 3.40 -4.81 -3.17
C ASP A 93 3.86 -3.35 -3.25
N TYR A 94 3.98 -2.66 -2.12
CA TYR A 94 4.47 -1.28 -2.10
C TYR A 94 4.90 -0.84 -0.69
N ARG A 95 5.59 0.29 -0.64
CA ARG A 95 5.95 0.97 0.60
C ARG A 95 5.00 2.12 0.84
N VAL A 96 4.68 2.39 2.10
CA VAL A 96 3.97 3.60 2.50
C VAL A 96 4.77 4.35 3.54
N ASP A 97 4.70 5.68 3.44
CA ASP A 97 5.20 6.55 4.48
C ASP A 97 4.21 6.53 5.66
N PRO A 98 4.72 6.66 6.89
CA PRO A 98 3.86 6.86 8.04
C PRO A 98 3.10 8.18 7.90
N THR A 99 1.77 8.14 8.04
CA THR A 99 0.90 9.33 8.05
C THR A 99 0.96 10.07 9.38
#